data_AF-Q18AB9-F1
#
_entry.id   AF-Q18AB9-F1
#
_cell.length_a   1.000
_cell.length_b   1.000
_cell.length_c   1.000
_cell.angle_alpha   90.00
_cell.angle_beta   90.00
_cell.angle_gamma   90.00
#
_symmetry.space_group_name_H-M   'P 1'
#
loop_
_entity.id
_entity.type
_entity.pdbx_description
1 polymer ?
#
loop_
_entity_poly.entity_id
_entity_poly.type
_entity_poly.pdbx_seq_one_letter_code
_entity_poly.pdbx_strand_id
1 'polypeptide(L)'
;MNELVKITDKEIAKCIKLQKGFAKKKDYPHFAPKDGICCRCGRNIYQNYEIRFFKEARISKGYANIAGKELITGCPHCSRTFCD
;
A
#
# COMPACT_ATOMS: atom_id res chain seq x y z
N MET A 1 -10.98 -8.26 -17.78
CA MET A 1 -11.67 -7.28 -16.92
C MET A 1 -10.96 -7.31 -15.57
N ASN A 2 -10.18 -6.30 -15.23
CA ASN A 2 -9.61 -6.24 -13.88
C ASN A 2 -10.73 -5.76 -12.96
N GLU A 3 -11.22 -6.66 -12.11
CA GLU A 3 -12.24 -6.32 -11.13
C GLU A 3 -11.59 -5.52 -9.99
N LEU A 4 -12.30 -4.51 -9.49
CA LEU A 4 -11.83 -3.69 -8.38
C LEU A 4 -12.02 -4.45 -7.08
N VAL A 5 -11.05 -5.29 -6.75
CA VAL A 5 -11.05 -6.05 -5.50
C VAL A 5 -10.75 -5.10 -4.35
N LYS A 6 -11.78 -4.75 -3.57
CA LYS A 6 -11.64 -4.04 -2.32
C LYS A 6 -11.38 -5.03 -1.21
N ILE A 7 -10.20 -4.96 -0.60
CA ILE A 7 -9.89 -5.71 0.63
C ILE A 7 -10.57 -5.05 1.84
N THR A 8 -10.89 -5.85 2.84
CA THR A 8 -11.55 -5.43 4.07
C THR A 8 -10.57 -4.75 5.04
N ASP A 9 -11.08 -3.94 5.97
CA ASP A 9 -10.25 -3.29 6.99
C ASP A 9 -9.47 -4.30 7.87
N LYS A 10 -10.04 -5.49 8.09
CA LYS A 10 -9.36 -6.59 8.80
C LYS A 10 -8.13 -7.08 8.02
N GLU A 11 -8.23 -7.19 6.70
CA GLU A 11 -7.10 -7.57 5.84
C GLU A 11 -6.05 -6.47 5.76
N ILE A 12 -6.47 -5.21 5.70
CA ILE A 12 -5.57 -4.04 5.78
C ILE A 12 -4.78 -4.08 7.10
N ALA A 13 -5.45 -4.29 8.23
CA ALA A 13 -4.79 -4.40 9.53
C ALA A 13 -3.80 -5.58 9.58
N LYS A 14 -4.12 -6.70 8.93
CA LYS A 14 -3.20 -7.84 8.78
C LYS A 14 -1.97 -7.44 7.96
N CYS A 15 -2.14 -6.73 6.86
CA CYS A 15 -1.04 -6.26 6.01
C CYS A 15 -0.10 -5.31 6.76
N ILE A 16 -0.63 -4.37 7.54
CA ILE A 16 0.15 -3.46 8.40
C ILE A 16 0.99 -4.26 9.40
N LYS A 17 0.37 -5.23 10.08
CA LYS A 17 1.07 -6.10 11.05
C LYS A 17 2.18 -6.92 10.38
N LEU A 18 1.91 -7.47 9.19
CA LEU A 18 2.89 -8.22 8.41
C LEU A 18 4.08 -7.33 8.01
N GLN A 19 3.83 -6.11 7.55
CA GLN A 19 4.89 -5.17 7.16
C GLN A 19 5.75 -4.75 8.36
N LYS A 20 5.11 -4.47 9.49
CA LYS A 20 5.80 -4.16 10.75
C LYS A 20 6.65 -5.36 11.22
N GLY A 21 6.11 -6.56 11.13
CA GLY A 21 6.81 -7.79 11.47
C GLY A 21 8.01 -8.06 10.57
N PHE A 22 7.86 -7.84 9.26
CA PHE A 22 8.94 -8.02 8.28
C PHE A 22 10.06 -7.00 8.49
N ALA A 23 9.72 -5.72 8.66
CA ALA A 23 10.71 -4.67 8.95
C ALA A 23 11.49 -5.00 10.23
N LYS A 24 10.79 -5.41 11.30
CA LYS A 24 11.43 -5.81 12.57
C LYS A 24 12.33 -7.05 12.42
N LYS A 25 11.90 -8.06 11.65
CA LYS A 25 12.70 -9.28 11.42
C LYS A 25 13.97 -9.03 10.62
N LYS A 26 13.94 -8.05 9.72
CA LYS A 26 15.06 -7.68 8.84
C LYS A 26 15.90 -6.53 9.38
N ASP A 27 15.54 -5.99 10.54
CA ASP A 27 16.13 -4.78 11.13
C ASP A 27 16.10 -3.56 10.18
N TYR A 28 15.04 -3.46 9.37
CA TYR A 28 14.86 -2.36 8.42
C TYR A 28 14.03 -1.22 9.03
N PRO A 29 14.33 0.04 8.65
CA PRO A 29 13.47 1.17 9.01
C PRO A 29 12.05 0.93 8.51
N HIS A 30 11.07 1.29 9.34
CA HIS A 30 9.68 1.19 8.96
C HIS A 30 9.26 2.37 8.09
N PHE A 31 9.40 2.22 6.77
CA PHE A 31 9.02 3.26 5.80
C PHE A 31 7.51 3.32 5.52
N ALA A 32 6.81 2.20 5.62
CA ALA A 32 5.38 2.16 5.35
C ALA A 32 4.60 3.03 6.38
N PRO A 33 3.51 3.71 5.97
CA PRO A 33 2.67 4.47 6.88
C PRO A 33 2.06 3.56 7.96
N LYS A 34 2.04 4.03 9.21
CA LYS A 34 1.55 3.28 10.38
C LYS A 34 0.10 2.80 10.21
N ASP A 35 -0.74 3.66 9.64
CA ASP A 35 -2.17 3.38 9.41
C ASP A 35 -2.45 2.84 7.99
N GLY A 36 -1.39 2.60 7.20
CA GLY A 36 -1.51 2.22 5.80
C GLY A 36 -1.97 3.35 4.87
N ILE A 37 -2.20 4.56 5.37
CA ILE A 37 -2.70 5.70 4.58
C ILE A 37 -1.53 6.56 4.09
N CYS A 38 -1.47 6.83 2.79
CA CYS A 38 -0.48 7.72 2.21
C CYS A 38 -0.77 9.18 2.59
N CYS A 39 0.22 9.88 3.18
CA CYS A 39 0.12 11.29 3.55
C CYS A 39 -0.13 12.24 2.37
N ARG A 40 0.27 11.87 1.15
CA ARG A 40 0.11 12.73 -0.03
C ARG A 40 -1.26 12.59 -0.70
N CYS A 41 -1.75 11.36 -0.87
CA CYS A 41 -2.98 11.11 -1.63
C CYS A 41 -4.16 10.65 -0.79
N GLY A 42 -3.98 10.41 0.52
CA GLY A 42 -5.03 9.98 1.44
C GLY A 42 -5.56 8.55 1.19
N ARG A 43 -4.97 7.81 0.25
CA ARG A 43 -5.39 6.44 -0.11
C ARG A 43 -4.61 5.40 0.68
N ASN A 44 -5.24 4.26 0.94
CA ASN A 44 -4.62 3.16 1.64
C ASN A 44 -3.69 2.37 0.71
N ILE A 45 -2.41 2.25 1.04
CA ILE A 45 -1.38 1.62 0.20
C ILE A 45 -1.63 0.13 -0.08
N TYR A 46 -2.47 -0.54 0.71
CA TYR A 46 -2.81 -1.95 0.54
C TYR A 46 -4.05 -2.17 -0.32
N GLN A 47 -4.84 -1.12 -0.57
CA GLN A 47 -6.13 -1.22 -1.23
C GLN A 47 -6.01 -0.93 -2.73
N ASN A 48 -6.86 -1.58 -3.54
CA ASN A 48 -6.96 -1.25 -4.96
C ASN A 48 -7.88 -0.05 -5.16
N TYR A 49 -7.49 0.85 -6.06
CA TYR A 49 -8.29 2.02 -6.40
C TYR A 49 -8.39 2.18 -7.91
N GLU A 50 -9.56 2.61 -8.36
CA GLU A 50 -9.69 3.21 -9.68
C GLU A 50 -9.07 4.61 -9.61
N ILE A 51 -8.03 4.85 -10.40
CA ILE A 51 -7.46 6.19 -10.58
C ILE A 51 -7.71 6.60 -12.02
N ARG A 52 -8.27 7.79 -12.19
CA ARG A 52 -8.38 8.42 -13.49
C ARG A 52 -7.12 9.22 -13.76
N PHE A 53 -6.47 8.93 -14.87
CA PHE A 53 -5.36 9.72 -15.38
C PHE A 53 -5.80 10.28 -16.74
N PHE A 54 -5.96 11.60 -16.82
CA PHE A 54 -6.60 12.27 -17.96
C PHE A 54 -7.98 11.67 -18.31
N LYS A 55 -8.06 10.93 -19.42
CA LYS A 55 -9.29 10.33 -19.96
C LYS A 55 -9.39 8.81 -19.73
N GLU A 56 -8.36 8.19 -19.16
CA GLU A 56 -8.32 6.74 -18.95
C GLU A 56 -8.44 6.40 -17.46
N ALA A 57 -9.35 5.48 -17.15
CA ALA A 57 -9.45 4.87 -15.84
C ALA A 57 -8.51 3.66 -15.78
N ARG A 58 -7.58 3.66 -14.82
CA ARG A 58 -6.70 2.53 -14.54
C ARG A 58 -6.88 2.06 -13.11
N ILE A 59 -6.74 0.76 -12.90
CA ILE A 59 -6.76 0.19 -11.54
C ILE A 59 -5.35 0.21 -10.98
N SER A 60 -5.16 0.98 -9.92
CA SER A 60 -3.97 0.90 -9.09
C SER A 60 -4.05 -0.33 -8.23
N LYS A 61 -3.02 -1.17 -8.29
CA LYS A 61 -2.89 -2.32 -7.39
C LYS A 61 -2.25 -1.86 -6.08
N GLY A 62 -2.91 -2.13 -4.96
CA GLY A 62 -2.33 -1.96 -3.64
C GLY A 62 -1.30 -3.05 -3.34
N TYR A 63 -0.56 -2.89 -2.26
CA TYR A 63 0.53 -3.77 -1.85
C TYR A 63 0.12 -4.90 -0.89
N ALA A 64 -1.18 -5.23 -0.81
CA ALA A 64 -1.65 -6.30 0.07
C ALA A 64 -0.97 -7.66 -0.20
N ASN A 65 -0.63 -7.95 -1.46
CA ASN A 65 0.01 -9.19 -1.89
C ASN A 65 1.51 -9.29 -1.54
N ILE A 66 2.17 -8.14 -1.34
CA ILE A 66 3.61 -8.07 -1.00
C ILE A 66 3.84 -7.69 0.47
N ALA A 67 2.79 -7.32 1.20
CA ALA A 67 2.85 -6.99 2.61
C ALA A 67 3.50 -8.13 3.41
N GLY A 68 4.67 -7.86 4.00
CA GLY A 68 5.45 -8.84 4.76
C GLY A 68 6.35 -9.78 3.93
N LYS A 69 6.44 -9.59 2.62
CA LYS A 69 7.43 -10.25 1.74
C LYS A 69 8.53 -9.29 1.31
N GLU A 70 8.17 -8.03 1.07
CA GLU A 70 9.07 -6.99 0.58
C GLU A 70 8.92 -5.69 1.38
N LEU A 71 9.94 -4.84 1.30
CA LEU A 71 9.92 -3.53 1.95
C LEU A 71 9.14 -2.53 1.10
N ILE A 72 8.02 -2.04 1.62
CA ILE A 72 7.23 -0.99 0.98
C ILE A 72 7.86 0.35 1.32
N THR A 73 8.45 0.98 0.31
CA THR A 73 9.15 2.27 0.42
C THR A 73 8.41 3.42 -0.26
N GLY A 74 7.25 3.16 -0.88
CA GLY A 74 6.48 4.21 -1.56
C GLY A 74 5.01 3.87 -1.71
N CYS A 75 4.23 4.86 -2.18
CA CYS A 75 2.80 4.74 -2.43
C CYS A 75 2.55 4.22 -3.86
N PRO A 76 1.77 3.13 -4.03
CA PRO A 76 1.49 2.56 -5.35
C PRO A 76 0.53 3.42 -6.19
N HIS A 77 -0.14 4.41 -5.58
CA HIS A 77 -1.20 5.20 -6.23
C HIS A 77 -0.72 6.55 -6.76
N CYS A 78 0.19 7.19 -6.03
CA CYS A 78 0.70 8.53 -6.37
C CYS A 78 2.21 8.57 -6.56
N SER A 79 2.86 7.41 -6.52
CA SER A 79 4.31 7.25 -6.72
C SER A 79 5.16 8.10 -5.76
N ARG A 80 4.61 8.47 -4.59
CA ARG A 80 5.35 9.18 -3.54
C ARG A 80 6.23 8.20 -2.79
N THR A 81 7.52 8.50 -2.68
CA THR A 81 8.44 7.82 -1.75
C THR A 81 8.10 8.14 -0.30
N PHE A 82 8.21 7.14 0.56
CA PHE A 82 8.18 7.27 2.02
C PHE A 82 9.59 7.32 2.63
N CYS A 83 10.63 7.07 1.81
CA CYS A 83 11.98 7.49 2.14
C CYS A 83 12.08 9.00 1.87
N ASP A 84 12.37 9.75 2.93
CA ASP A 84 12.89 11.12 2.88
C ASP A 84 14.39 11.05 3.20
#